data_AF-S8E3P2-F1
#
_entry.id   AF-S8E3P2-F1
#
_cell.length_a   1.000
_cell.length_b   1.000
_cell.length_c   1.000
_cell.angle_alpha   90.00
_cell.angle_beta   90.00
_cell.angle_gamma   90.00
#
_symmetry.space_group_name_H-M   'P 1'
#
loop_
_entity.id
_entity.type
_entity.pdbx_description
1 polymer ?
#
loop_
_entity_poly.entity_id
_entity_poly.type
_entity_poly.pdbx_seq_one_letter_code
_entity_poly.pdbx_strand_id
1 'polypeptide(L)'
;SDAQLSSQISALLNPPCRPQVQEYFEALVADRQSPGLKVKADGEHGKGVYSEVNFQEGDLVLKDGMLVGVQHSSNKIDCLVCSFCFRFIGSIGLQIGRKLYLEELGISSSDHCGSTYNSSSGKSHISGVTIQSLMEGTLNLPYSEKFPLPEVVSCPGKCNEAYYCSKSCAEADWDASHSLLCTGHGSSSQKTTSLLKFIKHANETNDIFILAAKVISFTILRYRRLKAARVQQNGKHKSFNLSNDILFTLLLKAWMPFSMGYKKR
;
A
#
# COMPACT_ATOMS: atom_id res chain seq x y z
N SER A 1 16.80 25.56 -2.21
CA SER A 1 16.08 25.59 -0.91
C SER A 1 14.59 25.62 -1.18
N ASP A 2 13.75 25.27 -0.20
CA ASP A 2 12.27 25.28 -0.35
C ASP A 2 11.74 26.65 -0.82
N ALA A 3 12.42 27.73 -0.45
CA ALA A 3 12.11 29.09 -0.93
C ALA A 3 12.18 29.21 -2.47
N GLN A 4 13.09 28.49 -3.13
CA GLN A 4 13.23 28.50 -4.59
C GLN A 4 12.15 27.66 -5.30
N LEU A 5 11.52 26.72 -4.57
CA LEU A 5 10.48 25.85 -5.10
C LEU A 5 9.08 26.18 -4.57
N SER A 6 8.94 27.33 -3.88
CA SER A 6 7.72 27.72 -3.17
C SER A 6 6.48 27.72 -4.08
N SER A 7 6.61 28.22 -5.32
CA SER A 7 5.51 28.23 -6.29
C SER A 7 5.08 26.82 -6.71
N GLN A 8 6.03 25.91 -6.91
CA GLN A 8 5.74 24.51 -7.27
C GLN A 8 5.15 23.72 -6.11
N ILE A 9 5.65 23.95 -4.89
CA ILE A 9 5.10 23.37 -3.67
C ILE A 9 3.65 23.85 -3.49
N SER A 10 3.41 25.17 -3.62
CA SER A 10 2.06 25.73 -3.56
C SER A 10 1.14 25.09 -4.61
N ALA A 11 1.59 24.96 -5.86
CA ALA A 11 0.79 24.33 -6.90
C ALA A 11 0.46 22.85 -6.64
N LEU A 12 1.35 22.07 -6.01
CA LEU A 12 1.07 20.69 -5.60
C LEU A 12 0.05 20.58 -4.47
N LEU A 13 0.04 21.57 -3.56
CA LEU A 13 -0.83 21.61 -2.39
C LEU A 13 -2.17 22.31 -2.66
N ASN A 14 -2.27 23.09 -3.74
CA ASN A 14 -3.50 23.78 -4.11
C ASN A 14 -4.60 22.77 -4.47
N PRO A 15 -5.83 23.00 -3.99
CA PRO A 15 -6.94 22.12 -4.32
C PRO A 15 -7.25 22.21 -5.83
N PRO A 16 -7.57 21.07 -6.48
CA PRO A 16 -7.99 21.08 -7.87
C PRO A 16 -9.30 21.85 -8.05
N CYS A 17 -9.48 22.49 -9.21
CA CYS A 17 -10.71 23.22 -9.49
C CYS A 17 -11.89 22.26 -9.71
N ARG A 18 -13.13 22.74 -9.50
CA ARG A 18 -14.33 21.90 -9.59
C ARG A 18 -14.47 21.15 -10.93
N PRO A 19 -14.22 21.77 -12.11
CA PRO A 19 -14.27 21.05 -13.38
C PRO A 19 -13.27 19.89 -13.47
N GLN A 20 -12.02 20.10 -13.04
CA GLN A 20 -10.99 19.06 -13.05
C GLN A 20 -11.35 17.88 -12.13
N VAL A 21 -11.94 18.18 -10.97
CA VAL A 21 -12.45 17.15 -10.06
C VAL A 21 -13.54 16.33 -10.72
N GLN A 22 -14.50 17.01 -11.38
CA GLN A 22 -15.62 16.34 -12.06
C GLN A 22 -15.12 15.43 -13.19
N GLU A 23 -14.26 15.96 -14.07
CA GLU A 23 -13.64 15.19 -15.17
C GLU A 23 -12.86 13.98 -14.66
N TYR A 24 -12.11 14.13 -13.56
CA TYR A 24 -11.34 13.03 -12.97
C TYR A 24 -12.26 11.91 -12.49
N PHE A 25 -13.32 12.22 -11.74
CA PHE A 25 -14.20 11.20 -11.19
C PHE A 25 -15.10 10.56 -12.26
N GLU A 26 -15.52 11.31 -13.29
CA GLU A 26 -16.22 10.75 -14.44
C GLU A 26 -15.35 9.73 -15.19
N ALA A 27 -14.08 10.07 -15.44
CA ALA A 27 -13.12 9.14 -16.03
C ALA A 27 -12.87 7.91 -15.13
N LEU A 28 -12.79 8.11 -13.81
CA LEU A 28 -12.59 7.03 -12.85
C LEU A 28 -13.78 6.07 -12.79
N VAL A 29 -15.01 6.57 -12.74
CA VAL A 29 -16.22 5.74 -12.74
C VAL A 29 -16.33 4.93 -14.03
N ALA A 30 -16.01 5.54 -15.18
CA ALA A 30 -16.01 4.87 -16.47
C ALA A 30 -14.97 3.73 -16.53
N ASP A 31 -13.73 3.97 -16.06
CA ASP A 31 -12.66 2.96 -15.98
C ASP A 31 -13.03 1.79 -15.06
N ARG A 32 -13.68 2.09 -13.92
CA ARG A 32 -14.03 1.12 -12.89
C ARG A 32 -15.27 0.28 -13.20
N GLN A 33 -15.93 0.51 -14.34
CA GLN A 33 -17.16 -0.20 -14.73
C GLN A 33 -18.19 -0.23 -13.60
N SER A 34 -18.39 0.91 -12.93
CA SER A 34 -19.40 1.09 -11.88
C SER A 34 -20.59 1.89 -12.45
N PRO A 35 -21.38 1.31 -13.38
CA PRO A 35 -22.47 2.02 -14.01
C PRO A 35 -23.49 2.44 -12.96
N GLY A 36 -23.96 3.67 -13.04
CA GLY A 36 -24.97 4.20 -12.12
C GLY A 36 -24.41 4.90 -10.89
N LEU A 37 -23.11 5.12 -10.78
CA LEU A 37 -22.54 6.05 -9.79
C LEU A 37 -22.10 7.36 -10.44
N LYS A 38 -22.31 8.47 -9.73
CA LYS A 38 -21.81 9.79 -10.10
C LYS A 38 -21.23 10.50 -8.90
N VAL A 39 -20.02 11.03 -9.04
CA VAL A 39 -19.48 11.96 -8.06
C VAL A 39 -19.93 13.37 -8.40
N LYS A 40 -20.46 14.09 -7.41
CA LYS A 40 -20.81 15.51 -7.54
C LYS A 40 -20.12 16.30 -6.44
N ALA A 41 -19.60 17.48 -6.77
CA ALA A 41 -19.13 18.44 -5.79
C ALA A 41 -20.30 19.33 -5.34
N ASP A 42 -21.06 18.87 -4.34
CA ASP A 42 -22.25 19.55 -3.83
C ASP A 42 -21.85 20.47 -2.66
N GLY A 43 -22.16 21.76 -2.81
CA GLY A 43 -21.59 22.89 -2.07
C GLY A 43 -21.13 22.59 -0.63
N GLU A 44 -22.04 22.69 0.35
CA GLU A 44 -21.72 22.79 1.78
C GLU A 44 -21.00 21.57 2.38
N HIS A 45 -21.06 20.41 1.73
CA HIS A 45 -20.53 19.15 2.25
C HIS A 45 -19.34 18.59 1.46
N GLY A 46 -18.92 19.28 0.39
CA GLY A 46 -17.79 18.87 -0.44
C GLY A 46 -18.19 17.90 -1.55
N LYS A 47 -17.49 16.77 -1.68
CA LYS A 47 -17.78 15.77 -2.70
C LYS A 47 -18.70 14.68 -2.14
N GLY A 48 -19.72 14.31 -2.89
CA GLY A 48 -20.61 13.18 -2.61
C GLY A 48 -20.66 12.18 -3.76
N VAL A 49 -20.93 10.92 -3.43
CA VAL A 49 -21.22 9.85 -4.40
C VAL A 49 -22.73 9.67 -4.44
N TYR A 50 -23.30 9.72 -5.64
CA TYR A 50 -24.73 9.65 -5.90
C TYR A 50 -25.03 8.49 -6.82
N SER A 51 -26.20 7.89 -6.66
CA SER A 51 -26.70 6.91 -7.61
C SER A 51 -27.45 7.58 -8.76
N GLU A 52 -27.30 7.04 -9.96
CA GLU A 52 -28.12 7.34 -11.15
C GLU A 52 -29.12 6.20 -11.44
N VAL A 53 -29.06 5.11 -10.67
CA VAL A 53 -29.93 3.93 -10.79
C VAL A 53 -30.51 3.52 -9.42
N ASN A 54 -31.54 2.69 -9.42
CA ASN A 54 -32.04 2.09 -8.19
C ASN A 54 -31.30 0.77 -7.94
N PHE A 55 -30.64 0.65 -6.79
CA PHE A 55 -30.04 -0.61 -6.33
C PHE A 55 -31.06 -1.43 -5.56
N GLN A 56 -30.98 -2.76 -5.71
CA GLN A 56 -31.70 -3.74 -4.89
C GLN A 56 -30.79 -4.31 -3.80
N GLU A 57 -31.38 -4.99 -2.83
CA GLU A 57 -30.61 -5.72 -1.82
C GLU A 57 -29.72 -6.78 -2.48
N GLY A 58 -28.42 -6.75 -2.14
CA GLY A 58 -27.42 -7.65 -2.72
C GLY A 58 -26.68 -7.10 -3.94
N ASP A 59 -27.08 -5.94 -4.48
CA ASP A 59 -26.38 -5.33 -5.61
C ASP A 59 -24.97 -4.85 -5.23
N LEU A 60 -24.01 -5.10 -6.12
CA LEU A 60 -22.67 -4.53 -6.02
C LEU A 60 -22.71 -3.05 -6.43
N VAL A 61 -22.73 -2.16 -5.44
CA VAL A 61 -22.75 -0.71 -5.65
C VAL A 61 -21.40 -0.18 -6.17
N LEU A 62 -20.30 -0.60 -5.55
CA LEU A 62 -18.96 -0.12 -5.89
C LEU A 62 -17.92 -1.20 -5.62
N LYS A 63 -17.01 -1.40 -6.56
CA LYS A 63 -15.76 -2.13 -6.36
C LYS A 63 -14.61 -1.23 -6.77
N ASP A 64 -13.73 -0.93 -5.83
CA ASP A 64 -12.56 -0.11 -6.09
C ASP A 64 -11.26 -0.85 -5.75
N GLY A 65 -10.23 -0.56 -6.52
CA GLY A 65 -8.87 -0.99 -6.27
C GLY A 65 -8.19 0.02 -5.37
N MET A 66 -7.59 -0.44 -4.28
CA MET A 66 -6.84 0.43 -3.38
C MET A 66 -5.68 1.12 -4.12
N LEU A 67 -5.61 2.45 -4.00
CA LEU A 67 -4.56 3.25 -4.63
C LEU A 67 -3.19 3.03 -3.95
N VAL A 68 -3.16 3.09 -2.62
CA VAL A 68 -1.99 2.79 -1.78
C VAL A 68 -2.51 2.23 -0.45
N GLY A 69 -1.80 1.25 0.10
CA GLY A 69 -2.00 0.81 1.48
C GLY A 69 -0.81 0.09 2.04
N VAL A 70 -0.87 -0.14 3.35
CA VAL A 70 0.16 -0.83 4.11
C VAL A 70 -0.52 -1.66 5.20
N GLN A 71 0.03 -2.85 5.44
CA GLN A 71 -0.36 -3.63 6.60
C GLN A 71 0.19 -2.94 7.85
N HIS A 72 -0.68 -2.67 8.83
CA HIS A 72 -0.27 -2.09 10.10
C HIS A 72 0.81 -2.95 10.77
N SER A 73 1.80 -2.33 11.41
CA SER A 73 2.95 -3.03 11.99
C SER A 73 2.55 -4.05 13.05
N SER A 74 1.59 -3.72 13.92
CA SER A 74 1.05 -4.67 14.91
C SER A 74 0.37 -5.88 14.26
N ASN A 75 -0.31 -5.67 13.13
CA ASN A 75 -1.04 -6.73 12.43
C ASN A 75 -0.09 -7.73 11.74
N LYS A 76 1.15 -7.34 11.42
CA LYS A 76 2.17 -8.25 10.87
C LYS A 76 2.57 -9.38 11.83
N ILE A 77 2.33 -9.19 13.13
CA ILE A 77 2.56 -10.19 14.17
C ILE A 77 1.47 -11.27 14.08
N ASP A 78 0.22 -10.84 13.88
CA ASP A 78 -0.94 -11.73 13.87
C ASP A 78 -1.16 -12.45 12.54
N CYS A 79 -0.81 -11.81 11.42
CA CYS A 79 -1.01 -12.42 10.12
C CYS A 79 0.07 -12.07 9.09
N LEU A 80 0.39 -13.09 8.29
CA LEU A 80 1.19 -12.97 7.10
C LEU A 80 0.29 -12.80 5.89
N VAL A 81 0.33 -11.61 5.29
CA VAL A 81 -0.47 -11.30 4.09
C VAL A 81 0.42 -10.80 2.96
N CYS A 82 -0.12 -10.83 1.75
CA CYS A 82 0.49 -10.20 0.59
C CYS A 82 0.63 -8.68 0.84
N SER A 83 1.83 -8.15 0.66
CA SER A 83 2.15 -6.73 0.88
C SER A 83 1.50 -5.78 -0.14
N PHE A 84 0.92 -6.34 -1.21
CA PHE A 84 0.21 -5.61 -2.26
C PHE A 84 -1.32 -5.70 -2.12
N CYS A 85 -1.87 -6.92 -2.01
CA CYS A 85 -3.33 -7.15 -2.02
C CYS A 85 -3.93 -7.61 -0.69
N PHE A 86 -3.11 -7.77 0.36
CA PHE A 86 -3.49 -8.16 1.73
C PHE A 86 -4.26 -9.47 1.89
N ARG A 87 -4.32 -10.31 0.84
CA ARG A 87 -4.76 -11.70 1.01
C ARG A 87 -3.75 -12.46 1.88
N PHE A 88 -4.23 -13.30 2.79
CA PHE A 88 -3.41 -14.27 3.51
C PHE A 88 -2.59 -15.15 2.55
N ILE A 89 -1.35 -15.48 2.94
CA ILE A 89 -0.40 -16.27 2.13
C ILE A 89 0.24 -17.40 2.95
N GLY A 90 0.81 -18.39 2.28
CA GLY A 90 1.42 -19.58 2.90
C GLY A 90 0.40 -20.67 3.20
N SER A 91 0.30 -21.07 4.47
CA SER A 91 -0.63 -22.10 4.92
C SER A 91 -1.25 -21.72 6.27
N ILE A 92 -2.37 -22.35 6.63
CA ILE A 92 -2.98 -22.16 7.96
C ILE A 92 -1.97 -22.50 9.07
N GLY A 93 -1.19 -23.57 8.88
CA GLY A 93 -0.08 -23.95 9.76
C GLY A 93 0.94 -22.83 9.90
N LEU A 94 1.38 -22.23 8.79
CA LEU A 94 2.34 -21.12 8.82
C LEU A 94 1.80 -19.90 9.58
N GLN A 95 0.53 -19.53 9.38
CA GLN A 95 -0.09 -18.40 10.08
C GLN A 95 -0.06 -18.62 11.60
N ILE A 96 -0.53 -19.78 12.06
CA ILE A 96 -0.60 -20.13 13.48
C ILE A 96 0.81 -20.28 14.06
N GLY A 97 1.70 -21.00 13.37
CA GLY A 97 3.08 -21.21 13.79
C GLY A 97 3.83 -19.89 13.97
N ARG A 98 3.70 -18.95 13.03
CA ARG A 98 4.30 -17.61 13.16
C ARG A 98 3.79 -16.85 14.37
N LYS A 99 2.48 -16.87 14.63
CA LYS A 99 1.89 -16.18 15.78
C LYS A 99 2.43 -16.76 17.10
N LEU A 100 2.42 -18.08 17.23
CA LEU A 100 2.96 -18.78 18.41
C LEU A 100 4.45 -18.49 18.62
N TYR A 101 5.24 -18.51 17.53
CA TYR A 101 6.67 -18.20 17.58
C TYR A 101 6.94 -16.78 18.08
N LEU A 102 6.19 -15.78 17.58
CA LEU A 102 6.35 -14.39 18.01
C LEU A 102 5.90 -14.19 19.46
N GLU A 103 4.83 -14.86 19.90
CA GLU A 103 4.40 -14.85 21.30
C GLU A 103 5.45 -15.47 22.24
N GLU A 104 6.13 -16.55 21.83
CA GLU A 104 7.25 -17.14 22.59
C GLU A 104 8.44 -16.17 22.74
N LEU A 105 8.71 -15.36 21.71
CA LEU A 105 9.73 -14.31 21.76
C LEU A 105 9.28 -13.07 22.57
N GLY A 106 8.07 -13.06 23.13
CA GLY A 106 7.51 -11.92 23.85
C GLY A 106 7.03 -10.79 22.92
N ILE A 107 6.90 -11.04 21.62
CA ILE A 107 6.41 -10.10 20.62
C ILE A 107 4.90 -10.34 20.47
N SER A 108 4.09 -9.58 21.21
CA SER A 108 2.63 -9.65 21.11
C SER A 108 2.03 -8.30 20.70
N SER A 109 0.89 -8.33 20.01
CA SER A 109 0.10 -7.14 19.68
C SER A 109 -0.63 -6.63 20.93
N SER A 110 0.05 -5.92 21.82
CA SER A 110 -0.62 -5.30 22.98
C SER A 110 -0.34 -3.80 23.03
N ASP A 111 -1.35 -3.00 22.69
CA ASP A 111 -1.76 -1.86 23.52
C ASP A 111 -3.17 -1.36 23.14
N HIS A 112 -4.04 -1.28 24.17
CA HIS A 112 -5.39 -0.67 24.26
C HIS A 112 -6.65 -1.55 24.13
N CYS A 113 -6.89 -2.37 25.16
CA CYS A 113 -8.12 -2.29 25.98
C CYS A 113 -7.76 -2.83 27.37
N GLY A 114 -7.97 -2.01 28.41
CA GLY A 114 -7.70 -2.40 29.79
C GLY A 114 -8.49 -3.64 30.17
N SER A 115 -7.80 -4.74 30.33
CA SER A 115 -8.35 -5.94 30.96
C SER A 115 -7.28 -6.48 31.89
N THR A 116 -7.41 -6.07 33.15
CA THR A 116 -6.62 -6.54 34.29
C THR A 116 -7.06 -7.96 34.63
N TYR A 117 -6.75 -8.92 33.75
CA TYR A 117 -6.79 -10.34 34.11
C TYR A 117 -5.39 -10.90 33.96
N ASN A 118 -4.68 -10.89 35.08
CA ASN A 118 -3.59 -11.82 35.32
C ASN A 118 -4.18 -13.25 35.29
N SER A 119 -4.36 -13.81 34.10
CA SER A 119 -4.60 -15.23 33.94
C SER A 119 -3.27 -15.95 34.03
N SER A 120 -2.81 -16.15 35.25
CA SER A 120 -1.85 -17.19 35.62
C SER A 120 -2.51 -18.58 35.51
N SER A 121 -2.95 -18.94 34.31
CA SER A 121 -3.54 -20.25 34.00
C SER A 121 -2.71 -20.92 32.92
N GLY A 122 -2.13 -22.06 33.28
CA GLY A 122 -1.09 -22.80 32.54
C GLY A 122 -1.08 -22.61 31.03
N LYS A 123 -0.06 -21.90 30.53
CA LYS A 123 0.31 -22.00 29.11
C LYS A 123 0.70 -23.45 28.87
N SER A 124 -0.13 -24.20 28.15
CA SER A 124 0.28 -25.45 27.54
C SER A 124 1.47 -25.13 26.66
N HIS A 125 2.68 -25.45 27.13
CA HIS A 125 3.91 -25.15 26.40
C HIS A 125 3.92 -26.01 25.14
N ILE A 126 3.48 -25.44 24.02
CA ILE A 126 3.67 -26.06 22.71
C ILE A 126 5.19 -26.15 22.52
N SER A 127 5.71 -27.28 22.06
CA SER A 127 7.15 -27.42 21.89
C SER A 127 7.63 -26.56 20.72
N GLY A 128 8.82 -25.98 20.81
CA GLY A 128 9.42 -25.22 19.70
C GLY A 128 9.55 -26.06 18.41
N VAL A 129 9.72 -27.38 18.55
CA VAL A 129 9.73 -28.32 17.42
C VAL A 129 8.37 -28.36 16.72
N THR A 130 7.27 -28.35 17.48
CA THR A 130 5.91 -28.29 16.93
C THR A 130 5.66 -26.97 16.21
N ILE A 131 6.10 -25.85 16.78
CA ILE A 131 5.97 -24.52 16.16
C ILE A 131 6.76 -24.45 14.84
N GLN A 132 7.99 -24.94 14.84
CA GLN A 132 8.80 -25.03 13.62
C GLN A 132 8.13 -25.89 12.55
N SER A 133 7.58 -27.04 12.95
CA SER A 133 6.87 -27.96 12.03
C SER A 133 5.63 -27.31 11.40
N LEU A 134 4.92 -26.46 12.15
CA LEU A 134 3.81 -25.66 11.62
C LEU A 134 4.28 -24.63 10.59
N MET A 135 5.37 -23.93 10.87
CA MET A 135 5.93 -22.90 9.99
C MET A 135 6.50 -23.49 8.70
N GLU A 136 7.13 -24.66 8.76
CA GLU A 136 7.67 -25.37 7.61
C GLU A 136 6.60 -26.12 6.81
N GLY A 137 5.41 -26.29 7.38
CA GLY A 137 4.31 -27.05 6.76
C GLY A 137 4.50 -28.57 6.82
N THR A 138 5.41 -29.07 7.65
CA THR A 138 5.58 -30.51 7.89
C THR A 138 4.49 -31.08 8.81
N LEU A 139 3.88 -30.23 9.63
CA LEU A 139 2.70 -30.55 10.44
C LEU A 139 1.42 -30.00 9.80
N ASN A 140 0.53 -30.90 9.37
CA ASN A 140 -0.78 -30.53 8.83
C ASN A 140 -1.82 -30.43 9.95
N LEU A 141 -2.48 -29.28 10.05
CA LEU A 141 -3.61 -29.10 10.94
C LEU A 141 -4.88 -29.71 10.34
N PRO A 142 -5.78 -30.26 11.17
CA PRO A 142 -7.07 -30.77 10.70
C PRO A 142 -7.83 -29.71 9.89
N TYR A 143 -8.38 -30.11 8.75
CA TYR A 143 -9.19 -29.27 7.85
C TYR A 143 -8.46 -28.12 7.15
N SER A 144 -7.13 -28.04 7.26
CA SER A 144 -6.35 -27.00 6.59
C SER A 144 -6.48 -27.05 5.05
N GLU A 145 -6.78 -28.21 4.48
CA GLU A 145 -7.05 -28.41 3.05
C GLU A 145 -8.29 -27.66 2.55
N LYS A 146 -9.23 -27.33 3.43
CA LYS A 146 -10.44 -26.55 3.09
C LYS A 146 -10.16 -25.06 2.92
N PHE A 147 -8.98 -24.60 3.31
CA PHE A 147 -8.59 -23.19 3.28
C PHE A 147 -7.28 -23.01 2.50
N PRO A 148 -7.27 -23.28 1.18
CA PRO A 148 -6.07 -23.13 0.38
C PRO A 148 -5.63 -21.67 0.33
N LEU A 149 -4.39 -21.44 0.74
CA LEU A 149 -3.72 -20.14 0.67
C LEU A 149 -2.65 -20.17 -0.43
N PRO A 150 -2.40 -19.05 -1.12
CA PRO A 150 -1.37 -18.96 -2.14
C PRO A 150 0.03 -19.08 -1.52
N GLU A 151 0.99 -19.58 -2.29
CA GLU A 151 2.39 -19.68 -1.85
C GLU A 151 3.00 -18.31 -1.50
N VAL A 152 4.07 -18.34 -0.70
CA VAL A 152 4.81 -17.15 -0.28
C VAL A 152 5.89 -16.81 -1.30
N VAL A 153 5.72 -15.69 -1.98
CA VAL A 153 6.75 -15.11 -2.86
C VAL A 153 7.49 -14.01 -2.10
N SER A 154 8.81 -14.13 -1.98
CA SER A 154 9.64 -13.11 -1.33
C SER A 154 9.79 -11.85 -2.20
N CYS A 155 10.09 -10.72 -1.57
CA CYS A 155 10.43 -9.49 -2.26
C CYS A 155 11.54 -9.65 -3.31
N PRO A 156 11.40 -9.05 -4.51
CA PRO A 156 12.45 -9.05 -5.53
C PRO A 156 13.77 -8.45 -5.04
N GLY A 157 13.67 -7.38 -4.23
CA GLY A 157 14.83 -6.75 -3.59
C GLY A 157 15.37 -7.50 -2.36
N LYS A 158 14.77 -8.64 -1.99
CA LYS A 158 15.18 -9.51 -0.88
C LYS A 158 15.23 -8.79 0.47
N CYS A 159 14.25 -7.95 0.75
CA CYS A 159 13.99 -7.50 2.11
C CYS A 159 13.26 -8.62 2.87
N ASN A 160 13.44 -8.67 4.19
CA ASN A 160 12.79 -9.67 5.05
C ASN A 160 11.38 -9.23 5.52
N GLU A 161 10.89 -8.11 4.99
CA GLU A 161 9.68 -7.42 5.46
C GLU A 161 8.47 -7.63 4.56
N ALA A 162 8.67 -7.80 3.25
CA ALA A 162 7.58 -7.84 2.26
C ALA A 162 7.51 -9.19 1.56
N TYR A 163 6.30 -9.73 1.53
CA TYR A 163 5.95 -11.03 0.98
C TYR A 163 4.68 -10.90 0.14
N TYR A 164 4.52 -11.75 -0.87
CA TYR A 164 3.49 -11.62 -1.89
C TYR A 164 2.84 -12.97 -2.19
N CYS A 165 1.60 -12.94 -2.67
CA CYS A 165 0.88 -14.15 -3.09
C CYS A 165 1.26 -14.62 -4.50
N SER A 166 2.01 -13.81 -5.26
CA SER A 166 2.40 -14.11 -6.65
C SER A 166 3.54 -13.21 -7.10
N LYS A 167 4.24 -13.61 -8.17
CA LYS A 167 5.22 -12.76 -8.86
C LYS A 167 4.59 -11.47 -9.38
N SER A 168 3.37 -11.56 -9.92
CA SER A 168 2.63 -10.39 -10.41
C SER A 168 2.37 -9.37 -9.30
N CYS A 169 1.98 -9.79 -8.09
CA CYS A 169 1.83 -8.87 -6.95
C CYS A 169 3.16 -8.27 -6.50
N ALA A 170 4.25 -9.06 -6.53
CA ALA A 170 5.58 -8.59 -6.18
C ALA A 170 6.08 -7.51 -7.17
N GLU A 171 5.90 -7.75 -8.47
CA GLU A 171 6.24 -6.81 -9.54
C GLU A 171 5.36 -5.55 -9.49
N ALA A 172 4.05 -5.73 -9.28
CA ALA A 172 3.12 -4.60 -9.17
C ALA A 172 3.46 -3.69 -7.99
N ASP A 173 3.78 -4.21 -6.81
CA ASP A 173 4.20 -3.38 -5.67
C ASP A 173 5.59 -2.75 -5.91
N TRP A 174 6.52 -3.49 -6.54
CA TRP A 174 7.84 -2.99 -6.90
C TRP A 174 7.76 -1.76 -7.82
N ASP A 175 6.95 -1.85 -8.87
CA ASP A 175 6.72 -0.79 -9.86
C ASP A 175 5.86 0.35 -9.32
N ALA A 176 4.96 0.05 -8.38
CA ALA A 176 4.09 1.02 -7.76
C ALA A 176 4.79 1.84 -6.69
N SER A 177 5.56 1.23 -5.77
CA SER A 177 6.16 1.98 -4.65
C SER A 177 7.37 1.31 -3.99
N HIS A 178 7.38 -0.02 -3.87
CA HIS A 178 8.29 -0.75 -2.98
C HIS A 178 9.76 -0.63 -3.39
N SER A 179 10.08 -0.49 -4.67
CA SER A 179 11.47 -0.39 -5.15
C SER A 179 12.27 0.74 -4.49
N LEU A 180 11.62 1.84 -4.11
CA LEU A 180 12.25 2.98 -3.41
C LEU A 180 12.25 2.85 -1.88
N LEU A 181 11.44 1.94 -1.33
CA LEU A 181 11.26 1.70 0.11
C LEU A 181 11.79 0.33 0.56
N CYS A 182 12.38 -0.43 -0.35
CA CYS A 182 12.99 -1.70 -0.05
C CYS A 182 14.29 -1.50 0.74
N THR A 183 14.49 -2.31 1.77
CA THR A 183 15.70 -2.32 2.60
C THR A 183 16.61 -3.52 2.32
N GLY A 184 16.24 -4.37 1.37
CA GLY A 184 17.04 -5.52 0.97
C GLY A 184 18.21 -5.14 0.05
N HIS A 185 19.12 -6.10 -0.17
CA HIS A 185 20.34 -5.87 -0.96
C HIS A 185 20.07 -5.56 -2.45
N GLY A 186 18.92 -5.98 -2.98
CA GLY A 186 18.48 -5.65 -4.34
C GLY A 186 17.70 -4.33 -4.45
N SER A 187 17.72 -3.50 -3.41
CA SER A 187 16.97 -2.23 -3.37
C SER A 187 17.46 -1.22 -4.42
N SER A 188 16.52 -0.42 -4.94
CA SER A 188 16.86 0.76 -5.75
C SER A 188 17.16 2.01 -4.89
N SER A 189 17.07 1.90 -3.56
CA SER A 189 17.40 2.97 -2.63
C SER A 189 18.91 3.11 -2.44
N GLN A 190 19.45 4.29 -2.71
CA GLN A 190 20.88 4.60 -2.51
C GLN A 190 21.27 4.77 -1.03
N LYS A 191 20.28 4.86 -0.12
CA LYS A 191 20.49 5.20 1.30
C LYS A 191 19.72 4.26 2.22
N THR A 192 19.96 2.95 2.10
CA THR A 192 19.31 1.91 2.91
C THR A 192 19.39 2.18 4.42
N THR A 193 20.52 2.69 4.92
CA THR A 193 20.67 3.06 6.34
C THR A 193 19.71 4.17 6.78
N SER A 194 19.52 5.21 5.96
CA SER A 194 18.56 6.29 6.26
C SER A 194 17.13 5.78 6.22
N LEU A 195 16.82 4.92 5.26
CA LEU A 195 15.51 4.30 5.13
C LEU A 195 15.17 3.41 6.33
N LEU A 196 16.11 2.62 6.84
CA LEU A 196 15.93 1.83 8.05
C LEU A 196 15.64 2.72 9.28
N LYS A 197 16.37 3.83 9.43
CA LYS A 197 16.11 4.81 10.50
C LYS A 197 14.71 5.42 10.39
N PHE A 198 14.29 5.76 9.17
CA PHE A 198 12.95 6.27 8.91
C PHE A 198 11.86 5.25 9.25
N ILE A 199 12.00 4.00 8.81
CA ILE A 199 11.04 2.93 9.09
C ILE A 199 10.93 2.67 10.59
N LYS A 200 12.08 2.63 11.29
CA LYS A 200 12.12 2.50 12.74
C LYS A 200 11.35 3.64 13.42
N HIS A 201 11.66 4.89 13.06
CA HIS A 201 10.96 6.05 13.61
C HIS A 201 9.45 6.00 13.35
N ALA A 202 9.03 5.65 12.14
CA ALA A 202 7.62 5.53 11.81
C ALA A 202 6.91 4.46 12.64
N ASN A 203 7.52 3.28 12.81
CA ASN A 203 6.95 2.22 13.65
C ASN A 203 6.87 2.62 15.14
N GLU A 204 7.81 3.43 15.63
CA GLU A 204 7.86 3.89 17.03
C GLU A 204 6.96 5.09 17.32
N THR A 205 6.53 5.84 16.30
CA THR A 205 5.78 7.10 16.49
C THR A 205 4.42 7.09 15.83
N ASN A 206 4.37 6.91 14.51
CA ASN A 206 3.13 6.88 13.75
C ASN A 206 3.36 6.18 12.39
N ASP A 207 2.69 5.06 12.19
CA ASP A 207 2.81 4.24 10.99
C ASP A 207 2.24 4.94 9.74
N ILE A 208 1.47 6.03 9.91
CA ILE A 208 1.04 6.90 8.81
C ILE A 208 2.21 7.42 7.98
N PHE A 209 3.41 7.56 8.58
CA PHE A 209 4.60 7.97 7.85
C PHE A 209 5.00 6.92 6.79
N ILE A 210 4.79 5.63 7.05
CA ILE A 210 5.02 4.58 6.04
C ILE A 210 4.02 4.71 4.89
N LEU A 211 2.75 5.00 5.19
CA LEU A 211 1.73 5.24 4.16
C LEU A 211 2.08 6.47 3.31
N ALA A 212 2.46 7.58 3.96
CA ALA A 212 2.90 8.80 3.28
C ALA A 212 4.15 8.56 2.41
N ALA A 213 5.11 7.76 2.90
CA ALA A 213 6.27 7.37 2.11
C ALA A 213 5.87 6.57 0.87
N LYS A 214 4.92 5.62 0.98
CA LYS A 214 4.40 4.90 -0.19
C LYS A 214 3.74 5.84 -1.20
N VAL A 215 2.96 6.82 -0.75
CA VAL A 215 2.33 7.85 -1.60
C VAL A 215 3.38 8.67 -2.37
N ILE A 216 4.45 9.09 -1.69
CA ILE A 216 5.56 9.84 -2.30
C ILE A 216 6.30 8.94 -3.30
N SER A 217 6.65 7.71 -2.92
CA SER A 217 7.32 6.75 -3.81
C SER A 217 6.48 6.42 -5.04
N PHE A 218 5.17 6.25 -4.88
CA PHE A 218 4.24 6.07 -5.99
C PHE A 218 4.26 7.26 -6.95
N THR A 219 4.20 8.48 -6.41
CA THR A 219 4.24 9.70 -7.22
C THR A 219 5.56 9.80 -7.99
N ILE A 220 6.70 9.50 -7.36
CA ILE A 220 8.02 9.51 -8.00
C ILE A 220 8.11 8.48 -9.12
N LEU A 221 7.69 7.24 -8.88
CA LEU A 221 7.78 6.16 -9.87
C LEU A 221 6.81 6.37 -11.03
N ARG A 222 5.59 6.88 -10.75
CA ARG A 222 4.63 7.27 -11.78
C ARG A 222 5.17 8.43 -12.62
N TYR A 223 5.76 9.45 -12.00
CA TYR A 223 6.41 10.56 -12.71
C TYR A 223 7.55 10.07 -13.62
N ARG A 224 8.43 9.18 -13.13
CA ARG A 224 9.51 8.59 -13.91
C ARG A 224 8.98 7.85 -15.16
N ARG A 225 7.90 7.07 -15.01
CA ARG A 225 7.23 6.38 -16.12
C ARG A 225 6.65 7.35 -17.14
N LEU A 226 5.92 8.38 -16.69
CA LEU A 226 5.37 9.42 -17.55
C LEU A 226 6.46 10.17 -18.32
N LYS A 227 7.58 10.50 -17.64
CA LYS A 227 8.74 11.13 -18.26
C LYS A 227 9.39 10.23 -19.31
N ALA A 228 9.60 8.95 -19.01
CA ALA A 228 10.18 8.00 -19.95
C ALA A 228 9.29 7.80 -21.20
N ALA A 229 7.98 7.64 -21.03
CA ALA A 229 7.04 7.51 -22.14
C ALA A 229 7.04 8.76 -23.04
N ARG A 230 7.13 9.96 -22.46
CA ARG A 230 7.22 11.22 -23.21
C ARG A 230 8.50 11.33 -24.04
N VAL A 231 9.63 10.89 -23.50
CA VAL A 231 10.91 10.84 -24.24
C VAL A 231 10.81 9.85 -25.40
N GLN A 232 10.22 8.68 -25.18
CA GLN A 232 10.05 7.65 -26.22
C GLN A 232 9.12 8.11 -27.36
N GLN A 233 8.02 8.82 -27.04
CA GLN A 233 7.08 9.36 -28.04
C GLN A 233 7.70 10.47 -28.92
N ASN A 234 8.68 11.20 -28.39
CA ASN A 234 9.23 12.41 -29.04
C ASN A 234 10.52 12.19 -29.83
N GLY A 235 11.12 10.98 -29.86
CA GLY A 235 12.12 10.68 -30.88
C GLY A 235 13.12 9.56 -30.59
N LYS A 236 13.24 8.66 -31.58
CA LYS A 236 14.50 8.01 -32.01
C LYS A 236 15.49 9.02 -32.65
N HIS A 237 15.22 10.33 -32.64
CA HIS A 237 16.14 11.35 -33.15
C HIS A 237 16.22 12.58 -32.22
N LYS A 238 17.46 12.87 -31.81
CA LYS A 238 18.00 14.03 -31.06
C LYS A 238 17.69 14.11 -29.55
N SER A 239 18.78 14.28 -28.79
CA SER A 239 18.81 14.63 -27.37
C SER A 239 17.95 15.87 -27.11
N PHE A 240 16.85 15.71 -26.38
CA PHE A 240 15.94 16.79 -26.04
C PHE A 240 16.00 17.06 -24.54
N ASN A 241 16.35 18.29 -24.15
CA ASN A 241 16.16 18.76 -22.79
C ASN A 241 14.68 19.18 -22.64
N LEU A 242 13.90 18.41 -21.89
CA LEU A 242 12.52 18.82 -21.54
C LEU A 242 12.57 20.13 -20.74
N SER A 243 11.71 21.08 -21.08
CA SER A 243 11.57 22.31 -20.28
C SER A 243 11.06 21.98 -18.88
N ASN A 244 11.41 22.84 -17.92
CA ASN A 244 10.98 22.69 -16.53
C ASN A 244 9.44 22.65 -16.39
N ASP A 245 8.72 23.38 -17.23
CA ASP A 245 7.25 23.42 -17.22
C ASP A 245 6.63 22.07 -17.61
N ILE A 246 7.21 21.40 -18.62
CA ILE A 246 6.76 20.07 -19.03
C ILE A 246 7.04 19.06 -17.91
N LEU A 247 8.23 19.11 -17.30
CA LEU A 247 8.57 18.24 -16.18
C LEU A 247 7.60 18.44 -15.00
N PHE A 248 7.28 19.69 -14.67
CA PHE A 248 6.34 20.00 -13.60
C PHE A 248 4.91 19.53 -13.92
N THR A 249 4.46 19.66 -15.17
CA THR A 249 3.16 19.13 -15.61
C THR A 249 3.06 17.61 -15.45
N LEU A 250 4.13 16.88 -15.78
CA LEU A 250 4.18 15.43 -15.57
C LEU A 250 4.15 15.06 -14.08
N LEU A 251 4.77 15.88 -13.23
CA LEU A 251 4.72 15.69 -11.77
C LEU A 251 3.29 15.91 -11.24
N LEU A 252 2.60 16.98 -11.66
CA LEU A 252 1.19 17.22 -11.31
C LEU A 252 0.31 16.05 -11.76
N LYS A 253 0.52 15.51 -12.97
CA LYS A 253 -0.20 14.33 -13.47
C LYS A 253 0.10 13.06 -12.66
N ALA A 254 1.31 12.93 -12.11
CA ALA A 254 1.66 11.82 -11.23
C ALA A 254 1.00 11.97 -9.84
N TRP A 255 0.91 13.20 -9.32
CA TRP A 255 0.31 13.53 -8.02
C TRP A 255 -1.23 13.54 -8.03
N MET A 256 -1.83 13.74 -9.21
CA MET A 256 -3.27 13.90 -9.42
C MET A 256 -4.17 12.94 -8.63
N PRO A 257 -3.90 11.62 -8.54
CA PRO A 257 -4.79 10.72 -7.79
C PRO A 257 -4.97 11.10 -6.31
N PHE A 258 -3.95 11.71 -5.69
CA PHE A 258 -4.01 12.13 -4.29
C PHE A 258 -4.58 13.54 -4.14
N SER A 259 -4.26 14.47 -5.06
CA SER A 259 -4.82 15.83 -4.99
C SER A 259 -6.34 15.86 -5.17
N MET A 260 -6.89 14.95 -5.97
CA MET A 260 -8.35 14.82 -6.18
C MET A 260 -9.10 14.37 -4.92
N GLY A 261 -8.39 13.72 -3.98
CA GLY A 261 -8.90 13.34 -2.66
C GLY A 261 -8.99 14.50 -1.66
N TYR A 262 -8.55 15.72 -2.02
CA TYR A 262 -8.58 16.87 -1.12
C TYR A 262 -9.98 17.12 -0.53
N LYS A 263 -10.07 17.28 0.79
CA LYS A 263 -11.28 17.70 1.50
C LYS A 263 -10.95 18.95 2.32
N LYS A 264 -11.75 20.00 2.19
CA LYS A 264 -11.64 21.19 3.04
C LYS A 264 -11.94 20.74 4.48
N ARG A 265 -10.98 20.95 5.39
CA ARG A 265 -11.16 20.70 6.82
C ARG A 265 -11.97 21.82 7.46
#